data_AF-A0A1X6YP25-F1
#
_entry.id   AF-A0A1X6YP25-F1
#
_cell.length_a   1.000
_cell.length_b   1.000
_cell.length_c   1.000
_cell.angle_alpha   90.00
_cell.angle_beta   90.00
_cell.angle_gamma   90.00
#
_symmetry.space_group_name_H-M   'P 1'
#
loop_
_entity.id
_entity.type
_entity.pdbx_description
1 polymer ?
#
loop_
_entity_poly.entity_id
_entity_poly.type
_entity_poly.pdbx_seq_one_letter_code
_entity_poly.pdbx_strand_id
1 'polypeptide(L)'
;MNLVTYNIQYGLGADGRYDLARIAGEVAGADVIALQEVDRFWRRSGMVDGPEVLADALPRHHWVYGANLDMDASQDDGTRVISRRKQFGTMILSRWRILSSRNHLLPKWGDRLHHSIQQGMLEAVIATPRGPIRFYSAHLSHLGAATRLPQVEAIRAILARAPAEGGAWCGGHPDPDSGWIEETEPPMPAAAILMGDLNFTHDSAEYAALCGPVVPRHGRLCPRDGLVDAWVAAGQPEASGATTLKGGTRIDHCLLTPDLAPQVRAARIDTDSTGSDHWPLWVTLG
;
A
#
# COMPACT_ATOMS: atom_id res chain seq x y z
N MET A 1 4.22 15.12 8.96
CA MET A 1 4.46 13.75 8.47
C MET A 1 4.14 13.70 6.99
N ASN A 2 5.14 13.42 6.15
CA ASN A 2 5.01 13.32 4.70
C ASN A 2 4.78 11.87 4.31
N LEU A 3 3.67 11.60 3.63
CA LEU A 3 3.26 10.31 3.12
C LEU A 3 3.39 10.33 1.60
N VAL A 4 3.78 9.20 1.02
CA VAL A 4 3.74 9.02 -0.44
C VAL A 4 3.26 7.63 -0.80
N THR A 5 2.41 7.55 -1.81
CA THR A 5 2.08 6.29 -2.47
C THR A 5 2.56 6.32 -3.91
N TYR A 6 3.15 5.21 -4.36
CA TYR A 6 3.71 5.13 -5.70
C TYR A 6 3.67 3.72 -6.28
N ASN A 7 2.91 3.51 -7.36
CA ASN A 7 3.07 2.34 -8.22
C ASN A 7 4.33 2.52 -9.07
N ILE A 8 5.33 1.66 -8.87
CA ILE A 8 6.66 1.85 -9.46
C ILE A 8 6.87 1.06 -10.75
N GLN A 9 5.83 0.38 -11.25
CA GLN A 9 5.93 -0.48 -12.43
C GLN A 9 7.18 -1.38 -12.39
N TYR A 10 7.39 -2.08 -11.26
CA TYR A 10 8.56 -2.92 -10.98
C TYR A 10 9.92 -2.25 -11.22
N GLY A 11 9.99 -0.92 -11.22
CA GLY A 11 11.19 -0.11 -11.45
C GLY A 11 11.39 0.34 -12.90
N LEU A 12 10.44 0.09 -13.80
CA LEU A 12 10.49 0.53 -15.20
C LEU A 12 9.95 1.96 -15.32
N GLY A 13 10.80 2.90 -15.71
CA GLY A 13 10.38 4.29 -15.87
C GLY A 13 9.67 4.59 -17.18
N ALA A 14 9.19 5.83 -17.26
CA ALA A 14 8.53 6.40 -18.43
C ALA A 14 9.42 6.38 -19.70
N ASP A 15 10.75 6.33 -19.50
CA ASP A 15 11.77 6.20 -20.54
C ASP A 15 12.06 4.74 -20.96
N GLY A 16 11.33 3.77 -20.40
CA GLY A 16 11.53 2.34 -20.63
C GLY A 16 12.79 1.76 -20.00
N ARG A 17 13.43 2.48 -19.05
CA ARG A 17 14.63 2.01 -18.36
C ARG A 17 14.30 1.54 -16.95
N TYR A 18 14.86 0.38 -16.59
CA TYR A 18 14.79 -0.16 -15.24
C TYR A 18 15.78 0.57 -14.33
N ASP A 19 15.29 1.23 -13.27
CA ASP A 19 16.12 1.98 -12.32
C ASP A 19 15.40 2.18 -10.96
N LEU A 20 15.68 1.29 -9.99
CA LEU A 20 15.15 1.42 -8.63
C LEU A 20 15.78 2.55 -7.82
N ALA A 21 17.00 2.98 -8.16
CA ALA A 21 17.65 4.09 -7.46
C ALA A 21 16.98 5.42 -7.80
N ARG A 22 16.54 5.59 -9.05
CA ARG A 22 15.68 6.71 -9.46
C ARG A 22 14.38 6.76 -8.66
N ILE A 23 13.66 5.62 -8.56
CA ILE A 23 12.45 5.52 -7.72
C ILE A 23 12.72 5.97 -6.30
N ALA A 24 13.75 5.40 -5.66
CA ALA A 24 14.12 5.75 -4.29
C ALA A 24 14.43 7.24 -4.14
N GLY A 25 15.17 7.83 -5.08
CA GLY A 25 15.47 9.26 -5.12
C GLY A 25 14.22 10.14 -5.19
N GLU A 26 13.24 9.76 -6.01
CA GLU A 26 11.98 10.50 -6.16
C GLU A 26 11.14 10.50 -4.87
N VAL A 27 11.22 9.46 -4.03
CA VAL A 27 10.42 9.34 -2.78
C VAL A 27 11.20 9.57 -1.48
N ALA A 28 12.51 9.80 -1.54
CA ALA A 28 13.40 9.88 -0.35
C ALA A 28 12.98 10.93 0.69
N GLY A 29 12.25 11.96 0.27
CA GLY A 29 11.71 13.01 1.13
C GLY A 29 10.59 12.56 2.09
N ALA A 30 9.94 11.42 1.83
CA ALA A 30 8.80 10.93 2.61
C ALA A 30 9.21 10.32 3.95
N ASP A 31 8.31 10.41 4.93
CA ASP A 31 8.42 9.75 6.22
C ASP A 31 7.82 8.34 6.19
N VAL A 32 6.75 8.14 5.42
CA VAL A 32 6.15 6.82 5.13
C VAL A 32 5.91 6.69 3.63
N ILE A 33 6.36 5.59 3.05
CA ILE A 33 6.30 5.29 1.62
C ILE A 33 5.50 4.00 1.45
N ALA A 34 4.45 4.02 0.64
CA ALA A 34 3.73 2.83 0.19
C ALA A 34 3.99 2.59 -1.30
N LEU A 35 4.70 1.51 -1.61
CA LEU A 35 5.01 1.13 -2.98
C LEU A 35 4.15 -0.05 -3.44
N GLN A 36 3.75 -0.01 -4.70
CA GLN A 36 3.06 -1.09 -5.41
C GLN A 36 3.92 -1.57 -6.58
N GLU A 37 3.66 -2.80 -7.03
CA GLU A 37 4.40 -3.45 -8.12
C GLU A 37 5.88 -3.70 -7.82
N VAL A 38 6.23 -4.04 -6.59
CA VAL A 38 7.62 -4.37 -6.23
C VAL A 38 7.93 -5.83 -6.57
N ASP A 39 8.77 -6.02 -7.58
CA ASP A 39 9.30 -7.33 -7.99
C ASP A 39 10.44 -7.79 -7.06
N ARG A 40 10.52 -9.10 -6.83
CA ARG A 40 11.68 -9.78 -6.27
C ARG A 40 11.98 -11.03 -7.09
N PHE A 41 13.21 -11.13 -7.59
CA PHE A 41 13.72 -12.23 -8.41
C PHE A 41 12.92 -12.52 -9.69
N TRP A 42 12.44 -11.48 -10.38
CA TRP A 42 11.85 -11.60 -11.72
C TRP A 42 12.88 -11.34 -12.82
N ARG A 43 12.77 -12.06 -13.94
CA ARG A 43 13.70 -11.92 -15.07
C ARG A 43 13.67 -10.51 -15.69
N ARG A 44 12.48 -9.89 -15.76
CA ARG A 44 12.28 -8.54 -16.32
C ARG A 44 12.97 -7.44 -15.51
N SER A 45 13.21 -7.70 -14.22
CA SER A 45 13.86 -6.80 -13.27
C SER A 45 15.25 -7.32 -12.87
N GLY A 46 15.92 -8.04 -13.78
CA GLY A 46 17.32 -8.45 -13.59
C GLY A 46 17.56 -9.54 -12.54
N MET A 47 16.52 -10.24 -12.08
CA MET A 47 16.60 -11.25 -11.02
C MET A 47 17.21 -10.70 -9.72
N VAL A 48 16.95 -9.43 -9.38
CA VAL A 48 17.43 -8.82 -8.13
C VAL A 48 16.40 -8.94 -7.00
N ASP A 49 16.85 -8.76 -5.77
CA ASP A 49 15.98 -8.56 -4.62
C ASP A 49 15.53 -7.08 -4.58
N GLY A 50 14.46 -6.75 -5.29
CA GLY A 50 13.97 -5.37 -5.42
C GLY A 50 13.72 -4.67 -4.08
N PRO A 51 13.05 -5.31 -3.09
CA PRO A 51 12.91 -4.76 -1.75
C PRO A 51 14.24 -4.38 -1.09
N GLU A 52 15.25 -5.26 -1.16
CA GLU A 52 16.57 -4.99 -0.58
C GLU A 52 17.24 -3.79 -1.29
N VAL A 53 17.20 -3.75 -2.63
CA VAL A 53 17.78 -2.65 -3.41
C VAL A 53 17.12 -1.30 -3.08
N LEU A 54 15.80 -1.28 -2.90
CA LEU A 54 15.08 -0.08 -2.49
C LEU A 54 15.41 0.34 -1.04
N ALA A 55 15.56 -0.62 -0.14
CA ALA A 55 15.95 -0.37 1.24
C ALA A 55 17.37 0.19 1.35
N ASP A 56 18.32 -0.35 0.59
CA ASP A 56 19.70 0.14 0.52
C ASP A 56 19.77 1.60 0.03
N ALA A 57 18.89 1.97 -0.92
CA ALA A 57 18.78 3.33 -1.42
C ALA A 57 18.04 4.29 -0.46
N LEU A 58 17.33 3.76 0.54
CA LEU A 58 16.58 4.50 1.56
C LEU A 58 17.03 4.10 2.98
N PRO A 59 18.32 4.27 3.33
CA PRO A 59 18.92 3.66 4.52
C PRO A 59 18.42 4.22 5.86
N ARG A 60 17.59 5.27 5.83
CA ARG A 60 16.96 5.87 7.01
C ARG A 60 15.54 5.37 7.23
N HIS A 61 15.10 4.38 6.48
CA HIS A 61 13.76 3.81 6.57
C HIS A 61 13.81 2.35 7.00
N HIS A 62 13.01 2.00 7.99
CA HIS A 62 12.58 0.62 8.25
C HIS A 62 11.68 0.16 7.11
N TRP A 63 11.63 -1.14 6.81
CA TRP A 63 10.81 -1.64 5.72
C TRP A 63 10.20 -3.00 5.99
N VAL A 64 9.08 -3.27 5.32
CA VAL A 64 8.44 -4.58 5.22
C VAL A 64 7.94 -4.78 3.80
N TYR A 65 7.95 -6.04 3.34
CA TYR A 65 7.49 -6.45 2.02
C TYR A 65 6.43 -7.54 2.12
N GLY A 66 5.32 -7.35 1.39
CA GLY A 66 4.23 -8.30 1.29
C GLY A 66 4.18 -8.91 -0.10
N ALA A 67 4.60 -10.16 -0.24
CA ALA A 67 4.46 -10.91 -1.50
C ALA A 67 2.99 -11.25 -1.75
N ASN A 68 2.38 -10.63 -2.75
CA ASN A 68 1.01 -10.93 -3.15
C ASN A 68 0.98 -12.17 -4.04
N LEU A 69 1.87 -12.21 -5.02
CA LEU A 69 2.15 -13.37 -5.84
C LEU A 69 3.48 -13.97 -5.37
N ASP A 70 3.50 -15.29 -5.14
CA ASP A 70 4.67 -16.02 -4.71
C ASP A 70 4.80 -17.33 -5.50
N MET A 71 5.85 -17.43 -6.32
CA MET A 71 6.14 -18.58 -7.17
C MET A 71 7.53 -19.13 -6.91
N ASP A 72 7.75 -20.39 -7.28
CA ASP A 72 9.08 -20.99 -7.27
C ASP A 72 10.04 -20.29 -8.23
N ALA A 73 11.28 -20.10 -7.78
CA ALA A 73 12.42 -19.67 -8.56
C ALA A 73 13.70 -20.37 -8.09
N SER A 74 13.53 -21.59 -7.57
CA SER A 74 14.62 -22.38 -7.00
C SER A 74 15.63 -22.74 -8.08
N GLN A 75 16.87 -22.97 -7.66
CA GLN A 75 17.93 -23.47 -8.52
C GLN A 75 18.38 -24.82 -7.96
N ASP A 76 18.75 -25.75 -8.83
CA ASP A 76 19.29 -27.05 -8.45
C ASP A 76 20.54 -27.31 -9.29
N ASP A 77 21.69 -27.45 -8.61
CA ASP A 77 22.98 -27.77 -9.24
C ASP A 77 23.30 -29.28 -9.24
N GLY A 78 22.33 -30.12 -8.82
CA GLY A 78 22.49 -31.56 -8.67
C GLY A 78 23.10 -32.00 -7.34
N THR A 79 23.57 -31.06 -6.52
CA THR A 79 24.10 -31.32 -5.16
C THR A 79 23.27 -30.64 -4.07
N ARG A 80 22.63 -29.52 -4.40
CA ARG A 80 21.77 -28.77 -3.49
C ARG A 80 20.69 -28.01 -4.25
N VAL A 81 19.47 -28.08 -3.73
CA VAL A 81 18.41 -27.14 -4.08
C VAL A 81 18.62 -25.83 -3.31
N ILE A 82 18.85 -24.74 -4.04
CA ILE A 82 18.81 -23.37 -3.53
C ILE A 82 17.36 -22.91 -3.64
N SER A 83 16.63 -22.99 -2.52
CA SER A 83 15.25 -22.52 -2.46
C SER A 83 15.19 -21.00 -2.61
N ARG A 84 14.46 -20.53 -3.62
CA ARG A 84 14.25 -19.11 -3.88
C ARG A 84 12.84 -18.88 -4.41
N ARG A 85 12.26 -17.74 -4.05
CA ARG A 85 10.90 -17.35 -4.42
C ARG A 85 10.92 -16.18 -5.39
N LYS A 86 10.20 -16.27 -6.51
CA LYS A 86 9.90 -15.14 -7.40
C LYS A 86 8.60 -14.51 -6.92
N GLN A 87 8.68 -13.26 -6.48
CA GLN A 87 7.60 -12.60 -5.77
C GLN A 87 7.24 -11.26 -6.41
N PHE A 88 5.96 -10.89 -6.37
CA PHE A 88 5.47 -9.58 -6.77
C PHE A 88 4.49 -9.10 -5.71
N GLY A 89 4.57 -7.84 -5.32
CA GLY A 89 3.79 -7.38 -4.18
C GLY A 89 3.89 -5.89 -3.88
N THR A 90 3.66 -5.60 -2.61
CA THR A 90 3.67 -4.23 -2.07
C THR A 90 4.76 -4.10 -1.03
N MET A 91 5.23 -2.88 -0.81
CA MET A 91 6.26 -2.56 0.17
C MET A 91 5.85 -1.32 0.96
N ILE A 92 6.15 -1.31 2.25
CA ILE A 92 6.03 -0.12 3.08
C ILE A 92 7.43 0.19 3.64
N LEU A 93 7.84 1.44 3.52
CA LEU A 93 9.04 1.97 4.17
C LEU A 93 8.66 3.11 5.12
N SER A 94 9.36 3.24 6.25
CA SER A 94 9.10 4.29 7.23
C SER A 94 10.34 4.76 7.97
N ARG A 95 10.47 6.07 8.18
CA ARG A 95 11.51 6.65 9.06
C ARG A 95 11.33 6.27 10.54
N TRP A 96 10.16 5.78 10.93
CA TRP A 96 9.90 5.30 12.27
C TRP A 96 9.74 3.78 12.29
N ARG A 97 9.93 3.20 13.47
CA ARG A 97 9.87 1.74 13.66
C ARG A 97 8.51 1.20 13.21
N ILE A 98 8.56 0.16 12.38
CA ILE A 98 7.43 -0.70 12.07
C ILE A 98 7.32 -1.71 13.22
N LEU A 99 6.27 -1.57 14.03
CA LEU A 99 6.05 -2.37 15.24
C LEU A 99 5.53 -3.77 14.92
N SER A 100 4.69 -3.88 13.89
CA SER A 100 4.18 -5.14 13.39
C SER A 100 3.72 -5.00 11.95
N SER A 101 3.68 -6.11 11.21
CA SER A 101 3.16 -6.14 9.85
C SER A 101 2.38 -7.41 9.57
N ARG A 102 1.37 -7.33 8.71
CA ARG A 102 0.59 -8.47 8.22
C ARG A 102 0.34 -8.29 6.74
N ASN A 103 0.42 -9.36 5.95
CA ASN A 103 0.08 -9.31 4.53
C ASN A 103 -1.29 -9.95 4.30
N HIS A 104 -2.25 -9.19 3.78
CA HIS A 104 -3.60 -9.67 3.50
C HIS A 104 -3.75 -9.93 2.01
N LEU A 105 -3.85 -11.20 1.61
CA LEU A 105 -4.23 -11.55 0.24
C LEU A 105 -5.70 -11.19 0.01
N LEU A 106 -5.98 -10.48 -1.07
CA LEU A 106 -7.34 -10.06 -1.42
C LEU A 106 -8.00 -11.09 -2.36
N PRO A 107 -9.34 -11.18 -2.38
CA PRO A 107 -10.05 -12.06 -3.30
C PRO A 107 -9.57 -11.89 -4.75
N LYS A 108 -9.31 -13.02 -5.42
CA LYS A 108 -8.82 -13.07 -6.80
C LYS A 108 -9.89 -13.65 -7.70
N TRP A 109 -10.05 -13.05 -8.88
CA TRP A 109 -10.91 -13.60 -9.93
C TRP A 109 -10.16 -14.66 -10.74
N GLY A 110 -10.75 -15.84 -10.89
CA GLY A 110 -10.19 -16.95 -11.67
C GLY A 110 -10.41 -16.79 -13.18
N ASP A 111 -9.90 -15.69 -13.76
CA ASP A 111 -10.07 -15.45 -15.21
C ASP A 111 -9.29 -16.47 -16.05
N ARG A 112 -9.83 -16.80 -17.23
CA ARG A 112 -9.21 -17.73 -18.20
C ARG A 112 -8.71 -17.04 -19.48
N LEU A 113 -9.06 -15.77 -19.69
CA LEU A 113 -8.81 -15.04 -20.94
C LEU A 113 -7.80 -13.90 -20.76
N HIS A 114 -7.72 -13.33 -19.57
CA HIS A 114 -6.91 -12.17 -19.21
C HIS A 114 -5.99 -12.50 -18.03
N HIS A 115 -4.91 -11.73 -17.94
CA HIS A 115 -3.92 -11.90 -16.88
C HIS A 115 -4.49 -11.44 -15.52
N SER A 116 -4.89 -12.41 -14.70
CA SER A 116 -5.34 -12.17 -13.33
C SER A 116 -4.28 -12.66 -12.35
N ILE A 117 -3.67 -11.73 -11.62
CA ILE A 117 -2.68 -12.01 -10.58
C ILE A 117 -3.27 -11.88 -9.18
N GLN A 118 -2.61 -12.49 -8.20
CA GLN A 118 -2.98 -12.36 -6.80
C GLN A 118 -2.66 -10.94 -6.34
N GLN A 119 -3.68 -10.25 -5.83
CA GLN A 119 -3.57 -8.91 -5.25
C GLN A 119 -3.54 -9.00 -3.72
N GLY A 120 -3.12 -7.92 -3.06
CA GLY A 120 -2.94 -7.90 -1.62
C GLY A 120 -2.90 -6.49 -1.05
N MET A 121 -2.97 -6.44 0.28
CA MET A 121 -2.87 -5.24 1.10
C MET A 121 -1.91 -5.53 2.25
N LEU A 122 -0.74 -4.90 2.21
CA LEU A 122 0.26 -5.00 3.26
C LEU A 122 -0.06 -4.00 4.37
N GLU A 123 -0.18 -4.48 5.60
CA GLU A 123 -0.36 -3.71 6.82
C GLU A 123 0.98 -3.47 7.51
N ALA A 124 1.18 -2.25 8.02
CA ALA A 124 2.25 -1.90 8.94
C ALA A 124 1.70 -1.02 10.07
N VAL A 125 1.91 -1.43 11.33
CA VAL A 125 1.68 -0.55 12.48
C VAL A 125 2.97 0.22 12.74
N ILE A 126 2.94 1.55 12.62
CA ILE A 126 4.14 2.39 12.68
C ILE A 126 4.10 3.29 13.91
N ALA A 127 5.19 3.33 14.68
CA ALA A 127 5.35 4.16 15.87
C ALA A 127 5.61 5.63 15.51
N THR A 128 4.60 6.33 15.00
CA THR A 128 4.75 7.74 14.59
C THR A 128 4.92 8.68 15.80
N PRO A 129 5.37 9.94 15.60
CA PRO A 129 5.44 10.93 16.67
C PRO A 129 4.08 11.27 17.32
N ARG A 130 2.97 10.84 16.70
CA ARG A 130 1.59 11.03 17.18
C ARG A 130 1.03 9.78 17.86
N GLY A 131 1.87 8.77 18.06
CA GLY A 131 1.48 7.44 18.51
C GLY A 131 1.40 6.43 17.35
N PRO A 132 1.12 5.15 17.66
CA PRO A 132 0.95 4.12 16.65
C PRO A 132 -0.19 4.43 15.68
N ILE A 133 0.05 4.24 14.38
CA ILE A 133 -0.97 4.35 13.31
C ILE A 133 -0.84 3.13 12.39
N ARG A 134 -1.97 2.60 11.91
CA ARG A 134 -1.97 1.55 10.88
C ARG A 134 -1.80 2.18 9.49
N PHE A 135 -0.83 1.71 8.74
CA PHE A 135 -0.62 2.07 7.34
C PHE A 135 -0.81 0.85 6.47
N TYR A 136 -1.43 1.05 5.31
CA TYR A 136 -1.64 -0.01 4.33
C TYR A 136 -1.11 0.41 2.96
N SER A 137 -0.43 -0.51 2.27
CA SER A 137 -0.12 -0.42 0.84
C SER A 137 -0.96 -1.48 0.12
N ALA A 138 -1.85 -1.06 -0.77
CA ALA A 138 -2.74 -1.94 -1.52
C ALA A 138 -2.53 -1.79 -3.03
N HIS A 139 -2.70 -2.89 -3.76
CA HIS A 139 -2.79 -2.86 -5.22
C HIS A 139 -3.99 -3.70 -5.65
N LEU A 140 -5.02 -3.08 -6.22
CA LEU A 140 -6.26 -3.76 -6.64
C LEU A 140 -6.19 -4.19 -8.11
N SER A 141 -7.13 -5.04 -8.53
CA SER A 141 -7.10 -5.59 -9.90
C SER A 141 -7.39 -4.52 -10.96
N HIS A 142 -6.61 -4.56 -12.05
CA HIS A 142 -6.80 -3.73 -13.25
C HIS A 142 -7.96 -4.19 -14.15
N LEU A 143 -8.52 -5.40 -13.94
CA LEU A 143 -9.49 -6.00 -14.87
C LEU A 143 -10.85 -5.29 -14.88
N GLY A 144 -11.28 -4.73 -13.74
CA GLY A 144 -12.51 -3.96 -13.65
C GLY A 144 -13.27 -4.15 -12.34
N ALA A 145 -14.37 -3.40 -12.21
CA ALA A 145 -15.13 -3.28 -10.97
C ALA A 145 -15.64 -4.62 -10.40
N ALA A 146 -16.05 -5.56 -11.27
CA ALA A 146 -16.51 -6.88 -10.84
C ALA A 146 -15.43 -7.66 -10.06
N THR A 147 -14.15 -7.43 -10.37
CA THR A 147 -13.03 -8.05 -9.65
C THR A 147 -12.59 -7.24 -8.43
N ARG A 148 -12.80 -5.92 -8.44
CA ARG A 148 -12.39 -5.02 -7.35
C ARG A 148 -13.42 -4.91 -6.23
N LEU A 149 -14.72 -5.00 -6.50
CA LEU A 149 -15.73 -4.88 -5.44
C LEU A 149 -15.58 -5.95 -4.33
N PRO A 150 -15.32 -7.24 -4.64
CA PRO A 150 -14.97 -8.21 -3.60
C PRO A 150 -13.68 -7.88 -2.83
N GLN A 151 -12.71 -7.24 -3.48
CA GLN A 151 -11.47 -6.77 -2.85
C GLN A 151 -11.74 -5.60 -1.90
N VAL A 152 -12.56 -4.63 -2.32
CA VAL A 152 -13.02 -3.51 -1.50
C VAL A 152 -13.78 -3.99 -0.27
N GLU A 153 -14.67 -4.98 -0.41
CA GLU A 153 -15.39 -5.54 0.73
C GLU A 153 -14.44 -6.22 1.72
N ALA A 154 -13.46 -6.98 1.22
CA ALA A 154 -12.43 -7.56 2.07
C ALA A 154 -11.60 -6.49 2.81
N ILE A 155 -11.24 -5.40 2.13
CA ILE A 155 -10.52 -4.27 2.73
C ILE A 155 -11.35 -3.65 3.86
N ARG A 156 -12.63 -3.36 3.64
CA ARG A 156 -13.54 -2.81 4.67
C ARG A 156 -13.61 -3.74 5.88
N ALA A 157 -13.77 -5.05 5.65
CA ALA A 157 -13.81 -6.04 6.72
C ALA A 157 -12.50 -6.14 7.50
N ILE A 158 -11.34 -6.02 6.84
CA ILE A 158 -10.02 -5.99 7.50
C ILE A 158 -9.89 -4.72 8.36
N LEU A 159 -10.18 -3.55 7.78
CA LEU A 159 -10.03 -2.27 8.47
C LEU A 159 -10.90 -2.18 9.73
N ALA A 160 -12.15 -2.65 9.64
CA ALA A 160 -13.13 -2.61 10.72
C ALA A 160 -12.78 -3.56 11.88
N ARG A 161 -12.31 -4.78 11.58
CA ARG A 161 -12.04 -5.78 12.63
C ARG A 161 -10.69 -5.58 13.33
N ALA A 162 -9.71 -4.97 12.65
CA ALA A 162 -8.34 -4.94 13.12
C ALA A 162 -8.18 -4.47 14.59
N PRO A 163 -8.78 -3.35 15.05
CA PRO A 163 -8.61 -2.92 16.44
C PRO A 163 -9.09 -3.93 17.49
N ALA A 164 -10.11 -4.71 17.17
CA ALA A 164 -10.64 -5.75 18.05
C ALA A 164 -9.91 -7.10 17.90
N GLU A 165 -9.35 -7.38 16.73
CA GLU A 165 -8.56 -8.59 16.45
C GLU A 165 -7.21 -8.57 17.19
N GLY A 166 -6.66 -7.38 17.43
CA GLY A 166 -5.36 -7.19 18.07
C GLY A 166 -4.19 -7.19 17.07
N GLY A 167 -2.97 -7.12 17.62
CA GLY A 167 -1.71 -7.02 16.89
C GLY A 167 -1.34 -8.23 16.03
N ALA A 168 -0.08 -8.31 15.63
CA ALA A 168 0.47 -9.55 15.05
C ALA A 168 0.39 -10.74 16.04
N TRP A 169 0.34 -10.44 17.33
CA TRP A 169 -0.09 -11.34 18.40
C TRP A 169 -0.82 -10.51 19.45
N CYS A 170 -1.60 -11.17 20.31
CA CYS A 170 -2.30 -10.54 21.44
C CYS A 170 -2.49 -11.53 22.60
N GLY A 171 -2.66 -11.01 23.81
CA GLY A 171 -2.90 -11.82 25.01
C GLY A 171 -1.63 -12.28 25.74
N GLY A 172 -1.78 -13.27 26.61
CA GLY A 172 -0.71 -13.79 27.47
C GLY A 172 -0.50 -15.30 27.33
N HIS A 173 0.58 -15.81 27.92
CA HIS A 173 0.83 -17.24 28.03
C HIS A 173 0.70 -17.68 29.50
N PRO A 174 0.03 -18.81 29.82
CA PRO A 174 -0.14 -19.29 31.21
C PRO A 174 1.19 -19.57 31.93
N ASP A 175 2.23 -19.87 31.15
CA ASP A 175 3.60 -20.03 31.60
C ASP A 175 4.47 -18.89 31.02
N PRO A 176 4.81 -17.85 31.81
CA PRO A 176 5.62 -16.72 31.34
C PRO A 176 7.02 -17.11 30.86
N ASP A 177 7.58 -18.24 31.31
CA ASP A 177 8.95 -18.66 30.99
C ASP A 177 9.04 -19.55 29.73
N SER A 178 7.90 -19.80 29.07
CA SER A 178 7.79 -20.66 27.89
C SER A 178 8.45 -20.10 26.61
N GLY A 179 8.84 -18.83 26.60
CA GLY A 179 9.47 -18.15 25.45
C GLY A 179 8.50 -17.70 24.34
N TRP A 180 7.19 -17.86 24.51
CA TRP A 180 6.21 -17.39 23.51
C TRP A 180 6.00 -15.87 23.50
N ILE A 181 6.41 -15.17 24.57
CA ILE A 181 6.24 -13.73 24.73
C ILE A 181 7.56 -13.11 25.16
N GLU A 182 8.27 -12.51 24.22
CA GLU A 182 9.54 -11.81 24.46
C GLU A 182 9.38 -10.29 24.47
N GLU A 183 8.30 -9.78 23.89
CA GLU A 183 8.06 -8.35 23.64
C GLU A 183 6.73 -7.89 24.23
N THR A 184 6.50 -6.58 24.25
CA THR A 184 5.18 -6.02 24.59
C THR A 184 4.18 -6.28 23.48
N GLU A 185 2.93 -6.53 23.82
CA GLU A 185 1.84 -6.73 22.85
C GLU A 185 1.82 -5.60 21.80
N PRO A 186 1.88 -5.94 20.49
CA PRO A 186 1.86 -4.94 19.43
C PRO A 186 0.53 -4.18 19.44
N PRO A 187 0.56 -2.83 19.41
CA PRO A 187 -0.65 -2.04 19.41
C PRO A 187 -1.42 -2.25 18.10
N MET A 188 -2.75 -2.11 18.17
CA MET A 188 -3.62 -2.17 16.99
C MET A 188 -4.63 -1.00 17.01
N PRO A 189 -4.19 0.23 16.67
CA PRO A 189 -4.98 1.44 16.85
C PRO A 189 -6.13 1.54 15.84
N ALA A 190 -7.20 2.26 16.18
CA ALA A 190 -8.30 2.52 15.26
C ALA A 190 -7.87 3.36 14.04
N ALA A 191 -7.00 4.36 14.27
CA ALA A 191 -6.48 5.24 13.22
C ALA A 191 -5.75 4.46 12.12
N ALA A 192 -6.17 4.66 10.87
CA ALA A 192 -5.63 3.96 9.72
C ALA A 192 -5.53 4.83 8.48
N ILE A 193 -4.52 4.53 7.65
CA ILE A 193 -4.29 5.15 6.34
C ILE A 193 -4.07 4.05 5.30
N LEU A 194 -4.94 3.99 4.30
CA LEU A 194 -4.86 3.13 3.13
C LEU A 194 -4.28 3.89 1.93
N MET A 195 -3.15 3.43 1.43
CA MET A 195 -2.45 4.01 0.30
C MET A 195 -2.32 2.99 -0.83
N GLY A 196 -2.39 3.44 -2.08
CA GLY A 196 -2.00 2.60 -3.21
C GLY A 196 -2.72 2.87 -4.51
N ASP A 197 -2.31 2.11 -5.54
CA ASP A 197 -3.03 1.97 -6.80
C ASP A 197 -4.28 1.10 -6.59
N LEU A 198 -5.43 1.78 -6.44
CA LEU A 198 -6.70 1.11 -6.22
C LEU A 198 -7.43 0.82 -7.55
N ASN A 199 -6.86 1.22 -8.69
CA ASN A 199 -7.39 0.97 -10.04
C ASN A 199 -8.84 1.49 -10.27
N PHE A 200 -9.30 2.48 -9.49
CA PHE A 200 -10.61 3.09 -9.67
C PHE A 200 -10.59 4.61 -9.46
N THR A 201 -11.54 5.30 -10.08
CA THR A 201 -11.72 6.76 -10.04
C THR A 201 -12.70 7.18 -8.96
N HIS A 202 -12.76 8.48 -8.67
CA HIS A 202 -13.60 9.07 -7.60
C HIS A 202 -15.12 8.85 -7.77
N ASP A 203 -15.58 8.61 -8.98
CA ASP A 203 -16.99 8.40 -9.35
C ASP A 203 -17.39 6.91 -9.43
N SER A 204 -16.46 6.01 -9.09
CA SER A 204 -16.70 4.58 -9.16
C SER A 204 -17.50 4.04 -7.96
N ALA A 205 -18.10 2.86 -8.13
CA ALA A 205 -18.80 2.16 -7.06
C ALA A 205 -17.84 1.72 -5.93
N GLU A 206 -16.61 1.38 -6.29
CA GLU A 206 -15.52 1.03 -5.37
C GLU A 206 -15.14 2.21 -4.47
N TYR A 207 -14.94 3.40 -5.06
CA TYR A 207 -14.65 4.61 -4.30
C TYR A 207 -15.83 4.97 -3.38
N ALA A 208 -17.07 4.89 -3.88
CA ALA A 208 -18.27 5.13 -3.07
C ALA A 208 -18.42 4.12 -1.90
N ALA A 209 -17.97 2.87 -2.08
CA ALA A 209 -18.01 1.87 -1.01
C ALA A 209 -17.01 2.14 0.13
N LEU A 210 -15.89 2.82 -0.16
CA LEU A 210 -14.90 3.21 0.85
C LEU A 210 -15.17 4.59 1.45
N CYS A 211 -15.45 5.57 0.59
CA CYS A 211 -15.56 6.98 0.97
C CYS A 211 -17.00 7.48 1.13
N GLY A 212 -17.97 6.59 0.91
CA GLY A 212 -19.41 6.88 0.92
C GLY A 212 -19.93 7.48 -0.39
N PRO A 213 -21.25 7.45 -0.64
CA PRO A 213 -21.83 7.86 -1.92
C PRO A 213 -21.92 9.39 -2.06
N VAL A 214 -21.97 9.87 -3.29
CA VAL A 214 -22.37 11.26 -3.59
C VAL A 214 -23.89 11.32 -3.71
N VAL A 215 -24.51 12.24 -2.98
CA VAL A 215 -25.94 12.50 -3.08
C VAL A 215 -26.22 13.92 -3.59
N PRO A 216 -27.27 14.11 -4.42
CA PRO A 216 -27.65 15.44 -4.89
C PRO A 216 -27.84 16.42 -3.71
N ARG A 217 -27.38 17.66 -3.88
CA ARG A 217 -27.45 18.77 -2.91
C ARG A 217 -26.59 18.67 -1.65
N HIS A 218 -26.12 17.48 -1.25
CA HIS A 218 -25.28 17.33 -0.05
C HIS A 218 -23.85 16.88 -0.34
N GLY A 219 -23.53 16.51 -1.58
CA GLY A 219 -22.20 16.05 -1.94
C GLY A 219 -21.92 14.65 -1.39
N ARG A 220 -20.65 14.35 -1.09
CA ARG A 220 -20.26 13.03 -0.57
C ARG A 220 -20.65 12.88 0.89
N LEU A 221 -21.37 11.80 1.18
CA LEU A 221 -21.64 11.38 2.55
C LEU A 221 -20.42 10.64 3.08
N CYS A 222 -19.91 11.04 4.25
CA CYS A 222 -18.80 10.35 4.92
C CYS A 222 -19.33 9.50 6.08
N PRO A 223 -19.32 8.15 5.98
CA PRO A 223 -19.69 7.28 7.10
C PRO A 223 -18.69 7.42 8.26
N ARG A 224 -19.14 7.16 9.50
CA ARG A 224 -18.27 7.21 10.69
C ARG A 224 -17.16 6.17 10.65
N ASP A 225 -17.45 5.03 10.04
CA ASP A 225 -16.60 3.86 9.82
C ASP A 225 -16.04 3.79 8.38
N GLY A 226 -16.29 4.83 7.57
CA GLY A 226 -15.76 4.96 6.22
C GLY A 226 -14.35 5.56 6.21
N LEU A 227 -13.87 5.85 5.01
CA LEU A 227 -12.61 6.56 4.80
C LEU A 227 -12.86 7.95 4.20
N VAL A 228 -11.93 8.85 4.43
CA VAL A 228 -11.86 10.17 3.79
C VAL A 228 -10.69 10.16 2.82
N ASP A 229 -10.86 10.73 1.64
CA ASP A 229 -9.76 10.90 0.70
C ASP A 229 -8.89 12.11 1.10
N ALA A 230 -7.60 11.89 1.33
CA ALA A 230 -6.64 12.94 1.66
C ALA A 230 -6.57 14.04 0.60
N TRP A 231 -6.79 13.71 -0.68
CA TRP A 231 -6.83 14.67 -1.77
C TRP A 231 -7.94 15.70 -1.54
N VAL A 232 -9.14 15.22 -1.22
CA VAL A 232 -10.31 16.05 -0.93
C VAL A 232 -10.14 16.79 0.40
N ALA A 233 -9.63 16.12 1.43
CA ALA A 233 -9.36 16.73 2.74
C ALA A 233 -8.32 17.85 2.66
N ALA A 234 -7.40 17.82 1.69
CA ALA A 234 -6.46 18.90 1.40
C ALA A 234 -7.08 20.08 0.64
N GLY A 235 -8.38 20.02 0.32
CA GLY A 235 -9.10 21.07 -0.40
C GLY A 235 -9.03 20.96 -1.92
N GLN A 236 -8.50 19.88 -2.47
CA GLN A 236 -8.48 19.66 -3.91
C GLN A 236 -9.86 19.24 -4.43
N PRO A 237 -10.25 19.61 -5.66
CA PRO A 237 -11.47 19.09 -6.28
C PRO A 237 -11.40 17.57 -6.42
N GLU A 238 -12.44 16.87 -5.96
CA GLU A 238 -12.46 15.39 -5.93
C GLU A 238 -12.20 14.74 -7.29
N ALA A 239 -12.75 15.33 -8.35
CA ALA A 239 -12.62 14.88 -9.74
C ALA A 239 -11.31 15.29 -10.44
N SER A 240 -10.43 16.00 -9.74
CA SER A 240 -9.18 16.51 -10.31
C SER A 240 -7.98 15.61 -10.00
N GLY A 241 -6.88 15.90 -10.69
CA GLY A 241 -5.64 15.16 -10.60
C GLY A 241 -5.59 13.98 -11.58
N ALA A 242 -4.37 13.59 -11.92
CA ALA A 242 -4.10 12.41 -12.71
C ALA A 242 -2.84 11.76 -12.14
N THR A 243 -2.89 10.46 -11.86
CA THR A 243 -1.74 9.75 -11.26
C THR A 243 -1.05 8.83 -12.25
N THR A 244 -1.48 8.83 -13.51
CA THR A 244 -0.91 8.01 -14.59
C THR A 244 -0.62 8.86 -15.83
N LEU A 245 0.43 8.49 -16.56
CA LEU A 245 0.79 9.13 -17.83
C LEU A 245 -0.31 8.98 -18.91
N LYS A 246 -1.09 7.90 -18.85
CA LYS A 246 -1.99 7.47 -19.94
C LYS A 246 -3.49 7.58 -19.64
N GLY A 247 -3.90 7.98 -18.42
CA GLY A 247 -5.30 7.92 -18.02
C GLY A 247 -6.00 9.27 -17.83
N GLY A 248 -5.26 10.34 -17.58
CA GLY A 248 -5.85 11.65 -17.23
C GLY A 248 -6.74 11.62 -15.98
N THR A 249 -6.69 10.54 -15.21
CA THR A 249 -7.53 10.30 -14.02
C THR A 249 -6.67 9.84 -12.85
N ARG A 250 -7.20 10.05 -11.64
CA ARG A 250 -6.57 9.64 -10.39
C ARG A 250 -7.10 8.27 -9.96
N ILE A 251 -6.20 7.30 -9.93
CA ILE A 251 -6.48 5.92 -9.47
C ILE A 251 -5.61 5.49 -8.28
N ASP A 252 -4.55 6.27 -8.00
CA ASP A 252 -3.75 6.14 -6.79
C ASP A 252 -4.35 7.05 -5.71
N HIS A 253 -4.60 6.48 -4.54
CA HIS A 253 -5.31 7.16 -3.45
C HIS A 253 -4.55 7.07 -2.13
N CYS A 254 -4.77 8.07 -1.28
CA CYS A 254 -4.41 8.02 0.14
C CYS A 254 -5.70 8.28 0.93
N LEU A 255 -6.31 7.21 1.41
CA LEU A 255 -7.58 7.22 2.14
C LEU A 255 -7.30 7.05 3.64
N LEU A 256 -7.99 7.79 4.49
CA LEU A 256 -7.68 7.86 5.92
C LEU A 256 -8.96 7.77 6.76
N THR A 257 -8.85 7.22 7.97
CA THR A 257 -9.97 7.22 8.91
C THR A 257 -10.36 8.67 9.28
N PRO A 258 -11.64 8.96 9.55
CA PRO A 258 -12.12 10.33 9.66
C PRO A 258 -11.43 11.17 10.75
N ASP A 259 -10.90 10.54 11.80
CA ASP A 259 -10.14 11.19 12.88
C ASP A 259 -8.81 11.80 12.41
N LEU A 260 -8.24 11.32 11.31
CA LEU A 260 -7.01 11.83 10.72
C LEU A 260 -7.26 12.96 9.73
N ALA A 261 -8.49 13.14 9.23
CA ALA A 261 -8.81 14.10 8.16
C ALA A 261 -8.48 15.56 8.52
N PRO A 262 -8.75 16.05 9.76
CA PRO A 262 -8.39 17.42 10.15
C PRO A 262 -6.88 17.70 10.18
N GLN A 263 -6.06 16.65 10.11
CA GLN A 263 -4.60 16.75 10.13
C GLN A 263 -4.02 16.92 8.73
N VAL A 264 -4.80 16.68 7.67
CA VAL A 264 -4.34 16.86 6.29
C VAL A 264 -4.05 18.34 6.04
N ARG A 265 -2.83 18.62 5.58
CA ARG A 265 -2.35 19.98 5.28
C ARG A 265 -2.19 20.24 3.80
N ALA A 266 -1.78 19.22 3.04
CA ALA A 266 -1.57 19.32 1.61
C ALA A 266 -1.66 17.93 0.97
N ALA A 267 -2.08 17.92 -0.30
CA ALA A 267 -1.96 16.78 -1.19
C ALA A 267 -1.52 17.29 -2.57
N ARG A 268 -0.57 16.60 -3.20
CA ARG A 268 -0.04 16.94 -4.53
C ARG A 268 0.35 15.68 -5.29
N ILE A 269 0.29 15.74 -6.61
CA ILE A 269 0.81 14.70 -7.50
C ILE A 269 2.10 15.24 -8.11
N ASP A 270 3.16 14.44 -8.09
CA ASP A 270 4.48 14.81 -8.57
C ASP A 270 4.66 14.47 -10.05
N THR A 271 4.22 15.36 -10.94
CA THR A 271 4.27 15.11 -12.39
C THR A 271 5.68 15.21 -12.99
N ASP A 272 6.66 15.67 -12.22
CA ASP A 272 8.06 15.75 -12.63
C ASP A 272 8.80 14.42 -12.44
N SER A 273 8.21 13.49 -11.66
CA SER A 273 8.75 12.14 -11.48
C SER A 273 8.63 11.33 -12.78
N THR A 274 9.69 10.60 -13.12
CA THR A 274 9.82 9.82 -14.37
C THR A 274 10.09 8.34 -14.11
N GLY A 275 10.17 7.95 -12.84
CA GLY A 275 10.51 6.61 -12.39
C GLY A 275 9.51 5.50 -12.74
N SER A 276 8.29 5.85 -13.14
CA SER A 276 7.21 4.91 -13.47
C SER A 276 6.28 5.50 -14.53
N ASP A 277 5.32 4.70 -15.01
CA ASP A 277 4.16 5.19 -15.75
C ASP A 277 3.06 5.80 -14.86
N HIS A 278 3.27 5.76 -13.54
CA HIS A 278 2.52 6.52 -12.56
C HIS A 278 3.34 7.71 -12.03
N TRP A 279 2.64 8.66 -11.39
CA TRP A 279 3.22 9.74 -10.61
C TRP A 279 2.94 9.55 -9.12
N PRO A 280 3.91 9.80 -8.23
CA PRO A 280 3.71 9.63 -6.80
C PRO A 280 2.70 10.66 -6.26
N LEU A 281 1.73 10.17 -5.48
CA LEU A 281 0.79 11.00 -4.73
C LEU A 281 1.36 11.27 -3.34
N TRP A 282 1.65 12.53 -3.08
CA TRP A 282 2.17 13.02 -1.80
C TRP A 282 1.06 13.62 -0.95
N VAL A 283 1.08 13.28 0.34
CA VAL A 283 0.17 13.83 1.35
C VAL A 283 0.96 14.30 2.56
N THR A 284 0.68 15.51 3.05
CA THR A 284 1.28 16.05 4.28
C THR A 284 0.24 16.06 5.39
N LEU A 285 0.53 15.37 6.49
CA LEU A 285 -0.21 15.49 7.75
C LEU A 285 0.55 16.39 8.73
N GLY A 286 -0.17 17.20 9.51
CA GLY A 286 0.38 18.12 10.51
C GLY A 286 0.47 17.55 11.93
#